data_AF-A3CUK6-F1
#
_entry.id   AF-A3CUK6-F1
#
_cell.length_a   1.000
_cell.length_b   1.000
_cell.length_c   1.000
_cell.angle_alpha   90.00
_cell.angle_beta   90.00
_cell.angle_gamma   90.00
#
_symmetry.space_group_name_H-M   'P 1'
#
loop_
_entity.id
_entity.type
_entity.pdbx_description
1 polymer ?
#
loop_
_entity_poly.entity_id
_entity_poly.type
_entity_poly.pdbx_seq_one_letter_code
_entity_poly.pdbx_strand_id
1 'polypeptide(L)'
;MIKTSWQDFAITGITVLFAVMLLPQLRDVLSRGAVLNLFTALFTSILGYSMALVFATLGLWISMVGQGLVATVWMLLACFSLRNVRNRMFPQESLASVALDFFTVWVQGVAFTVSGGVKEIFSRISRE
;
A
#
# COMPACT_ATOMS: atom_id res chain seq x y z
N MET A 1 -16.91 21.20 22.42
CA MET A 1 -16.15 22.40 22.02
C MET A 1 -14.88 21.92 21.35
N ILE A 2 -14.88 21.79 20.02
CA ILE A 2 -13.69 21.34 19.28
C ILE A 2 -12.72 22.52 19.30
N LYS A 3 -11.66 22.44 20.13
CA LYS A 3 -10.49 23.28 19.93
C LYS A 3 -9.89 22.80 18.62
N THR A 4 -10.15 23.50 17.53
CA THR A 4 -9.38 23.33 16.29
C THR A 4 -7.92 23.56 16.66
N SER A 5 -7.20 22.46 16.84
CA SER A 5 -5.81 22.50 17.26
C SER A 5 -4.97 22.76 16.02
N TRP A 6 -3.79 23.35 16.19
CA TRP A 6 -2.82 23.46 15.08
C TRP A 6 -2.51 22.09 14.44
N GLN A 7 -2.74 20.98 15.17
CA GLN A 7 -2.56 19.61 14.69
C GLN A 7 -3.55 19.27 13.58
N ASP A 8 -4.80 19.74 13.65
CA ASP A 8 -5.82 19.44 12.64
C ASP A 8 -5.45 20.05 11.28
N PHE A 9 -4.93 21.29 11.32
CA PHE A 9 -4.38 21.98 10.16
C PHE A 9 -3.12 21.29 9.62
N ALA A 10 -2.21 20.87 10.49
CA ALA A 10 -0.99 20.16 10.09
C ALA A 10 -1.32 18.81 9.44
N ILE A 11 -2.18 18.01 10.05
CA ILE A 11 -2.62 16.71 9.52
C ILE A 11 -3.28 16.90 8.16
N THR A 12 -4.20 17.85 8.05
CA THR A 12 -4.88 18.15 6.78
C THR A 12 -3.88 18.56 5.70
N GLY A 13 -2.99 19.51 6.00
CA GLY A 13 -1.98 19.99 5.05
C GLY A 13 -1.04 18.88 4.58
N ILE A 14 -0.52 18.06 5.50
CA ILE A 14 0.34 16.91 5.17
C ILE A 14 -0.41 15.89 4.31
N THR A 15 -1.66 15.58 4.65
CA THR A 15 -2.49 14.62 3.91
C THR A 15 -2.72 15.09 2.46
N VAL A 16 -3.01 16.37 2.27
CA VAL A 16 -3.18 16.96 0.93
C VAL A 16 -1.87 16.91 0.14
N LEU A 17 -0.73 17.23 0.76
CA LEU A 17 0.57 17.16 0.11
C LEU A 17 0.90 15.73 -0.34
N PHE A 18 0.63 14.72 0.49
CA PHE A 18 0.79 13.33 0.09
C PHE A 18 -0.08 12.96 -1.11
N ALA A 19 -1.34 13.43 -1.16
CA ALA A 19 -2.21 13.20 -2.31
C ALA A 19 -1.63 13.80 -3.60
N VAL A 20 -1.16 15.05 -3.53
CA VAL A 20 -0.57 15.76 -4.68
C VAL A 20 0.71 15.07 -5.16
N MET A 21 1.56 14.62 -4.24
CA MET A 21 2.82 13.94 -4.57
C MET A 21 2.62 12.61 -5.29
N LEU A 22 1.46 11.96 -5.14
CA LEU A 22 1.14 10.72 -5.83
C LEU A 22 0.65 10.94 -7.28
N LEU A 23 0.24 12.16 -7.66
CA LEU A 23 -0.30 12.42 -9.00
C LEU A 23 0.71 12.14 -10.13
N PRO A 24 1.99 12.54 -10.05
CA PRO A 24 2.98 12.19 -11.08
C PRO A 24 3.18 10.67 -11.19
N GLN A 25 3.22 9.98 -10.05
CA GLN A 25 3.39 8.53 -10.01
C GLN A 25 2.19 7.79 -10.61
N LEU A 26 0.97 8.27 -10.34
CA LEU A 26 -0.25 7.74 -10.95
C LEU A 26 -0.25 7.94 -12.46
N ARG A 27 0.16 9.12 -12.93
CA ARG A 27 0.31 9.40 -14.36
C ARG A 27 1.32 8.47 -15.02
N ASP A 28 2.46 8.21 -14.39
CA ASP A 28 3.48 7.32 -14.95
C ASP A 28 2.99 5.88 -15.07
N VAL A 29 2.26 5.37 -14.08
CA VAL A 29 1.66 4.03 -14.14
C VAL A 29 0.57 3.96 -15.21
N LEU A 30 -0.30 4.99 -15.31
CA LEU A 30 -1.39 5.02 -16.27
C LEU A 30 -0.94 5.18 -17.72
N SER A 31 -0.03 6.13 -17.98
CA SER A 31 0.29 6.56 -19.34
C SER A 31 1.60 5.96 -19.87
N ARG A 32 2.57 5.68 -19.00
CA ARG A 32 3.90 5.20 -19.40
C ARG A 32 4.10 3.70 -19.13
N GLY A 33 3.07 3.05 -18.57
CA GLY A 33 3.11 1.64 -18.21
C GLY A 33 4.13 1.35 -17.10
N ALA A 34 4.45 2.33 -16.25
CA ALA A 34 5.31 2.09 -15.10
C ALA A 34 4.71 0.99 -14.20
N VAL A 35 5.57 0.20 -13.57
CA VAL A 35 5.17 -0.90 -12.69
C VAL A 35 5.72 -0.61 -11.30
N LEU A 36 4.83 -0.59 -10.31
CA LEU A 36 5.20 -0.51 -8.90
C LEU A 36 5.13 -1.90 -8.26
N ASN A 37 5.79 -2.03 -7.10
CA ASN A 37 5.64 -3.21 -6.28
C ASN A 37 4.18 -3.31 -5.81
N LEU A 38 3.50 -4.37 -6.25
CA LEU A 38 2.09 -4.63 -5.97
C LEU A 38 1.81 -4.67 -4.46
N PHE A 39 2.66 -5.36 -3.69
CA PHE A 39 2.46 -5.52 -2.25
C PHE A 39 2.64 -4.22 -1.51
N THR A 40 3.67 -3.44 -1.84
CA THR A 40 3.86 -2.12 -1.24
C THR A 40 2.63 -1.26 -1.49
N ALA A 41 2.19 -1.13 -2.74
CA ALA A 41 1.04 -0.30 -3.07
C ALA A 41 -0.27 -0.78 -2.41
N LEU A 42 -0.51 -2.11 -2.38
CA LEU A 42 -1.68 -2.72 -1.77
C LEU A 42 -1.70 -2.52 -0.24
N PHE A 43 -0.61 -2.86 0.46
CA PHE A 43 -0.54 -2.71 1.91
C PHE A 43 -0.59 -1.24 2.33
N THR A 44 0.07 -0.33 1.60
CA THR A 44 -0.03 1.12 1.85
C THR A 44 -1.46 1.61 1.67
N SER A 45 -2.20 1.11 0.67
CA SER A 45 -3.62 1.43 0.49
C SER A 45 -4.47 0.95 1.67
N ILE A 46 -4.30 -0.31 2.09
CA ILE A 46 -5.04 -0.89 3.22
C ILE A 46 -4.78 -0.11 4.51
N LEU A 47 -3.51 0.13 4.84
CA LEU A 47 -3.13 0.94 6.00
C LEU A 47 -3.66 2.37 5.88
N GLY A 48 -3.70 2.92 4.68
CA GLY A 48 -4.28 4.23 4.39
C GLY A 48 -5.78 4.30 4.72
N TYR A 49 -6.57 3.30 4.32
CA TYR A 49 -7.99 3.21 4.68
C TYR A 49 -8.19 3.02 6.18
N SER A 50 -7.37 2.18 6.83
CA SER A 50 -7.40 2.05 8.29
C SER A 50 -7.12 3.38 8.99
N MET A 51 -6.17 4.18 8.48
CA MET A 51 -5.89 5.51 9.00
C MET A 51 -7.05 6.48 8.77
N ALA A 52 -7.71 6.42 7.62
CA ALA A 52 -8.91 7.21 7.36
C ALA A 52 -10.02 6.89 8.37
N LEU A 53 -10.22 5.61 8.72
CA LEU A 53 -11.16 5.20 9.77
C LEU A 53 -10.78 5.80 11.13
N VAL A 54 -9.50 5.81 11.49
CA VAL A 54 -9.02 6.48 12.72
C VAL A 54 -9.33 7.98 12.69
N PHE A 55 -9.16 8.67 11.56
CA PHE A 55 -9.58 10.08 11.45
C PHE A 55 -11.08 10.28 11.58
N ALA A 56 -11.88 9.34 11.09
CA ALA A 56 -13.34 9.36 11.27
C ALA A 56 -13.72 9.26 12.75
N THR A 57 -13.10 8.36 13.52
CA THR A 57 -13.38 8.21 14.96
C THR A 57 -12.93 9.41 15.79
N LEU A 58 -11.93 10.16 15.31
CA LEU A 58 -11.46 11.41 15.92
C LEU A 58 -12.26 12.65 15.49
N GLY A 59 -13.24 12.51 14.59
CA GLY A 59 -14.02 13.64 14.06
C GLY A 59 -13.27 14.53 13.08
N LEU A 60 -12.12 14.09 12.57
CA LEU A 60 -11.27 14.81 11.61
C LEU A 60 -11.74 14.54 10.18
N TRP A 61 -12.94 15.00 9.83
CA TRP A 61 -13.61 14.67 8.58
C TRP A 61 -12.83 15.06 7.31
N ILE A 62 -12.16 16.22 7.31
CA ILE A 62 -11.35 16.67 6.16
C ILE A 62 -10.16 15.73 5.97
N SER A 63 -9.44 15.42 7.05
CA SER A 63 -8.31 14.47 7.04
C SER A 63 -8.76 13.07 6.65
N MET A 64 -9.92 12.61 7.12
CA MET A 64 -10.52 11.33 6.73
C MET A 64 -10.72 11.27 5.21
N VAL A 65 -11.35 12.28 4.61
CA VAL A 65 -11.57 12.33 3.15
C VAL A 65 -10.24 12.38 2.40
N GLY A 66 -9.32 13.26 2.81
CA GLY A 66 -8.01 13.38 2.18
C GLY A 66 -7.23 12.06 2.23
N GLN A 67 -7.21 11.40 3.37
CA GLN A 67 -6.52 10.13 3.56
C GLN A 67 -7.19 9.00 2.79
N GLY A 68 -8.52 9.00 2.71
CA GLY A 68 -9.29 8.11 1.85
C GLY A 68 -8.89 8.25 0.38
N LEU A 69 -8.76 9.48 -0.13
CA LEU A 69 -8.31 9.73 -1.49
C LEU A 69 -6.87 9.24 -1.72
N VAL A 70 -5.95 9.48 -0.78
CA VAL A 70 -4.57 8.95 -0.82
C VAL A 70 -4.59 7.43 -0.91
N ALA A 71 -5.37 6.77 -0.05
CA ALA A 71 -5.52 5.32 -0.03
C ALA A 71 -6.11 4.78 -1.35
N THR A 72 -7.08 5.48 -1.93
CA THR A 72 -7.64 5.15 -3.24
C THR A 72 -6.60 5.28 -4.35
N VAL A 73 -5.78 6.34 -4.36
CA VAL A 73 -4.71 6.51 -5.34
C VAL A 73 -3.71 5.35 -5.24
N TRP A 74 -3.31 4.94 -4.03
CA TRP A 74 -2.47 3.76 -3.84
C TRP A 74 -3.12 2.46 -4.34
N MET A 75 -4.44 2.30 -4.14
CA MET A 75 -5.16 1.15 -4.69
C MET A 75 -5.12 1.16 -6.23
N LEU A 76 -5.34 2.33 -6.84
CA LEU A 76 -5.26 2.48 -8.30
C LEU A 76 -3.85 2.16 -8.80
N LEU A 77 -2.81 2.65 -8.12
CA LEU A 77 -1.42 2.32 -8.42
C LEU A 77 -1.18 0.80 -8.39
N ALA A 78 -1.71 0.10 -7.39
CA ALA A 78 -1.62 -1.36 -7.29
C ALA A 78 -2.34 -2.05 -8.47
N CYS A 79 -3.59 -1.66 -8.75
CA CYS A 79 -4.39 -2.24 -9.83
C CYS A 79 -3.78 -2.01 -11.21
N PHE A 80 -3.35 -0.78 -11.52
CA PHE A 80 -2.75 -0.46 -12.81
C PHE A 80 -1.35 -1.04 -12.96
N SER A 81 -0.57 -1.13 -11.88
CA SER A 81 0.73 -1.82 -11.91
C SER A 81 0.56 -3.31 -12.24
N LEU A 82 -0.40 -3.99 -11.62
CA LEU A 82 -0.73 -5.38 -11.95
C LEU A 82 -1.19 -5.52 -13.41
N ARG A 83 -2.04 -4.60 -13.87
CA ARG A 83 -2.48 -4.57 -15.28
C ARG A 83 -1.31 -4.38 -16.24
N ASN A 84 -0.36 -3.51 -15.92
CA ASN A 84 0.83 -3.28 -16.73
C ASN A 84 1.75 -4.50 -16.76
N VAL A 85 1.93 -5.19 -15.63
CA VAL A 85 2.66 -6.46 -15.56
C VAL A 85 1.99 -7.51 -16.44
N ARG A 86 0.68 -7.70 -16.29
CA ARG A 86 -0.09 -8.67 -17.08
C ARG A 86 0.03 -8.36 -18.58
N ASN A 87 -0.17 -7.11 -18.98
CA ASN A 87 -0.07 -6.72 -20.39
C ASN A 87 1.33 -6.88 -20.99
N ARG A 88 2.39 -6.76 -20.18
CA ARG A 88 3.78 -6.86 -20.67
C ARG A 88 4.35 -8.27 -20.63
N MET A 89 4.10 -9.03 -19.55
CA MET A 89 4.70 -10.35 -19.34
C MET A 89 3.77 -11.52 -19.65
N PHE A 90 2.47 -11.37 -19.40
CA PHE A 90 1.50 -12.47 -19.50
C PHE A 90 0.22 -12.04 -20.23
N PRO A 91 0.30 -11.61 -21.51
CA PRO A 91 -0.82 -11.00 -22.21
C PRO A 91 -2.01 -11.95 -22.40
N GLN A 92 -1.77 -13.27 -22.37
CA GLN A 92 -2.80 -14.30 -22.51
C GLN A 92 -3.47 -14.68 -21.18
N GLU A 93 -2.89 -14.27 -20.04
CA GLU A 93 -3.38 -14.65 -18.72
C GLU A 93 -4.40 -13.64 -18.17
N SER A 94 -5.30 -14.16 -17.32
CA SER A 94 -6.25 -13.31 -16.59
C SER A 94 -5.53 -12.50 -15.50
N LEU A 95 -6.08 -11.33 -15.11
CA LEU A 95 -5.51 -10.53 -14.01
C LEU A 95 -5.49 -11.30 -12.69
N ALA A 96 -6.50 -12.13 -12.45
CA ALA A 96 -6.63 -12.92 -11.24
C ALA A 96 -5.52 -13.99 -11.13
N SER A 97 -5.19 -14.66 -12.24
CA SER A 97 -4.07 -15.60 -12.28
C SER A 97 -2.75 -14.92 -11.95
N VAL A 98 -2.43 -13.79 -12.60
CA VAL A 98 -1.21 -13.04 -12.32
C VAL A 98 -1.18 -12.55 -10.86
N ALA A 99 -2.32 -12.10 -10.31
CA ALA A 99 -2.40 -11.70 -8.90
C ALA A 99 -2.11 -12.87 -7.94
N LEU A 100 -2.67 -14.05 -8.21
CA LEU A 100 -2.47 -15.26 -7.41
C LEU A 100 -1.03 -15.75 -7.46
N ASP A 101 -0.37 -15.66 -8.62
CA ASP A 101 1.04 -16.01 -8.75
C ASP A 101 1.91 -15.08 -7.89
N PHE A 102 1.68 -13.77 -7.97
CA PHE A 102 2.37 -12.81 -7.11
C PHE A 102 2.14 -13.12 -5.63
N PHE A 103 0.89 -13.38 -5.24
CA PHE A 103 0.54 -13.73 -3.86
C PHE A 103 1.27 -15.00 -3.38
N THR A 104 1.31 -16.02 -4.23
CA THR A 104 1.96 -17.31 -3.92
C THR A 104 3.46 -17.13 -3.70
N VAL A 105 4.13 -16.39 -4.59
CA VAL A 105 5.57 -16.07 -4.45
C VAL A 105 5.84 -15.30 -3.17
N TRP A 106 4.97 -14.35 -2.82
CA TRP A 106 5.11 -13.59 -1.57
C TRP A 106 4.94 -14.48 -0.33
N VAL A 107 3.92 -15.35 -0.29
CA VAL A 107 3.72 -16.29 0.83
C VAL A 107 4.94 -17.18 1.01
N GLN A 108 5.51 -17.69 -0.09
CA GLN A 108 6.73 -18.49 -0.03
C GLN A 108 7.93 -17.70 0.52
N GLY A 109 8.11 -16.45 0.08
CA GLY A 109 9.17 -15.57 0.58
C GLY A 109 9.03 -15.25 2.07
N VAL A 110 7.81 -15.02 2.55
CA VAL A 110 7.51 -14.83 3.98
C VAL A 110 7.81 -16.11 4.76
N ALA A 111 7.33 -17.27 4.30
CA ALA A 111 7.58 -18.55 4.94
C ALA A 111 9.08 -18.88 5.03
N PHE A 112 9.85 -18.58 3.99
CA PHE A 112 11.30 -18.72 3.98
C PHE A 112 11.97 -17.84 5.05
N THR A 113 11.59 -16.56 5.13
CA THR A 113 12.15 -15.61 6.10
C THR A 113 11.84 -16.03 7.54
N VAL A 114 10.59 -16.45 7.80
CA VAL A 114 10.15 -16.89 9.12
C VAL A 114 10.87 -18.18 9.53
N SER A 115 10.96 -19.18 8.65
CA SER A 115 11.66 -20.44 8.96
C SER A 115 13.17 -20.25 9.18
N GLY A 116 13.80 -19.37 8.41
CA GLY A 116 15.20 -18.96 8.62
C GLY A 116 15.41 -18.30 9.99
N GLY A 117 14.55 -17.35 10.36
CA GLY A 117 14.62 -16.65 11.65
C GLY A 117 14.37 -17.59 12.85
N VAL A 118 13.40 -18.51 12.73
CA VAL A 118 13.13 -19.51 13.78
C VAL A 118 14.32 -20.45 13.98
N LYS A 119 14.95 -20.89 12.87
CA LYS A 119 16.13 -21.76 12.93
C LYS A 119 17.32 -21.06 13.60
N GLU A 120 17.53 -19.78 13.30
CA GLU A 120 18.60 -18.99 13.90
C GLU A 120 18.37 -18.77 15.40
N ILE A 121 17.15 -18.41 15.81
CA ILE A 121 16.79 -18.22 17.22
C ILE A 121 16.94 -19.53 18.02
N PHE A 122 16.46 -20.65 17.48
CA PHE A 122 16.57 -21.94 18.14
C PHE A 122 18.03 -22.39 18.30
N SER A 123 18.88 -22.11 17.30
CA SER A 123 20.31 -22.41 17.37
C SER A 123 21.07 -21.56 18.40
N ARG A 124 20.58 -20.35 18.70
CA ARG A 124 21.15 -19.50 19.76
C ARG A 124 20.72 -19.97 21.14
N ILE A 125 19.44 -20.33 21.32
CA ILE A 125 18.92 -20.85 22.59
C ILE A 125 19.55 -22.20 22.95
N SER A 126 19.84 -23.07 21.98
CA SER A 126 20.49 -24.36 22.27
C SER A 126 22.00 -24.25 22.56
N ARG A 127 22.58 -23.05 22.50
CA ARG A 127 24.01 -22.80 22.70
C ARG A 127 24.32 -22.09 24.02
N GLU A 128 23.29 -21.59 24.71
CA GLU A 128 23.33 -21.09 26.09
C GLU A 128 22.96 -22.22 27.07
#